data_AF-A0A2V8V7U0-F1
#
_entry.id   AF-A0A2V8V7U0-F1
#
_cell.length_a   1.000
_cell.length_b   1.000
_cell.length_c   1.000
_cell.angle_alpha   90.00
_cell.angle_beta   90.00
_cell.angle_gamma   90.00
#
_symmetry.space_group_name_H-M   'P 1'
#
loop_
_entity.id
_entity.type
_entity.pdbx_description
1 polymer ?
#
loop_
_entity_poly.entity_id
_entity_poly.type
_entity_poly.pdbx_seq_one_letter_code
_entity_poly.pdbx_strand_id
1 'polypeptide(L)'
;MAFQNEKSGCVIGRGLAESYGFKLGDRITLKGDIFPVIAELKLVGIYDSLFHDDVLFFRLDYLFDLLPERRRNKVFAFHMLIDNPNSMPRICKEIDEIFRNSTARTRTEAERAFELGFVSMLGNVKAFLLSISLALTFTLLLVTPTRWRCPCASGSARWAF
;
A
#
# COMPACT_ATOMS: atom_id res chain seq x y z
N MET A 1 9.06 25.43 11.16
CA MET A 1 10.49 25.08 11.01
C MET A 1 10.97 23.94 11.94
N ALA A 2 10.10 23.18 12.61
CA ALA A 2 10.53 22.06 13.47
C ALA A 2 10.82 20.75 12.69
N PHE A 3 10.07 20.48 11.62
CA PHE A 3 10.22 19.26 10.80
C PHE A 3 11.51 19.22 9.97
N GLN A 4 12.12 20.38 9.65
CA GLN A 4 13.40 20.45 8.92
C GLN A 4 14.61 20.25 9.82
N ASN A 5 14.51 20.63 11.10
CA ASN A 5 15.63 20.57 12.04
C ASN A 5 15.76 19.19 12.72
N GLU A 6 14.66 18.51 12.98
CA GLU A 6 14.70 17.22 13.68
C GLU A 6 14.67 16.06 12.67
N LYS A 7 15.82 15.41 12.46
CA LYS A 7 15.97 14.31 11.48
C LYS A 7 15.00 13.15 11.73
N SER A 8 14.68 12.87 12.99
CA SER A 8 13.71 11.86 13.43
C SER A 8 12.27 12.37 13.48
N GLY A 9 11.99 13.57 12.97
CA GLY A 9 10.62 14.10 12.92
C GLY A 9 9.73 13.31 11.96
N CYS A 10 8.52 12.97 12.41
CA CYS A 10 7.45 12.42 11.59
C CYS A 10 6.19 13.29 11.67
N VAL A 11 5.35 13.14 10.65
CA VAL A 11 4.05 13.80 10.49
C VAL A 11 3.01 12.74 10.16
N ILE A 12 1.91 12.72 10.89
CA ILE A 12 0.88 11.67 10.82
C ILE A 12 -0.46 12.27 10.42
N GLY A 13 -1.26 11.53 9.66
CA GLY A 13 -2.63 11.93 9.32
C GLY A 13 -3.56 11.91 10.53
N ARG A 14 -4.56 12.78 10.56
CA ARG A 14 -5.50 12.91 11.69
C ARG A 14 -6.14 11.57 12.06
N GLY A 15 -6.61 10.80 11.08
CA GLY A 15 -7.24 9.49 11.28
C GLY A 15 -6.36 8.51 12.06
N LEU A 16 -5.08 8.40 11.72
CA LEU A 16 -4.12 7.59 12.48
C LEU A 16 -3.84 8.14 13.87
N ALA A 17 -3.70 9.46 14.01
CA ALA A 17 -3.43 10.08 15.30
C ALA A 17 -4.59 9.83 16.28
N GLU A 18 -5.84 9.92 15.82
CA GLU A 18 -7.03 9.65 16.63
C GLU A 18 -7.19 8.17 16.95
N SER A 19 -6.97 7.29 15.98
CA SER A 19 -7.11 5.84 16.15
C SER A 19 -6.12 5.25 17.17
N TYR A 20 -4.89 5.76 17.18
CA TYR A 20 -3.84 5.32 18.09
C TYR A 20 -3.67 6.23 19.32
N GLY A 21 -4.40 7.35 19.38
CA GLY A 21 -4.33 8.32 20.49
C GLY A 21 -3.02 9.11 20.57
N PHE A 22 -2.30 9.27 19.47
CA PHE A 22 -1.02 9.98 19.43
C PHE A 22 -1.18 11.50 19.60
N LYS A 23 -0.27 12.11 20.35
CA LYS A 23 -0.21 13.55 20.58
C LYS A 23 1.08 14.14 20.02
N LEU A 24 1.04 15.42 19.64
CA LEU A 24 2.22 16.18 19.25
C LEU A 24 3.32 16.06 20.30
N GLY A 25 4.50 15.61 19.89
CA GLY A 25 5.66 15.36 20.75
C GLY A 25 5.88 13.90 21.14
N ASP A 26 4.92 13.01 20.89
CA ASP A 26 5.06 11.58 21.21
C ASP A 26 6.16 10.90 20.38
N ARG A 27 6.74 9.84 20.94
CA ARG A 27 7.71 8.99 20.24
C ARG A 27 7.02 7.75 19.68
N ILE A 28 7.26 7.49 18.41
CA ILE A 28 6.66 6.40 17.64
C ILE A 28 7.80 5.53 17.12
N THR A 29 7.77 4.26 17.49
CA THR A 29 8.74 3.28 17.02
C THR A 29 8.16 2.54 15.82
N LEU A 30 8.65 2.85 14.63
CA LEU A 30 8.30 2.11 13.41
C LEU A 30 9.23 0.93 13.25
N LYS A 31 8.65 -0.27 13.27
CA LYS A 31 9.32 -1.49 12.85
C LYS A 31 8.93 -1.76 11.41
N GLY A 32 9.87 -1.55 10.48
CA GLY A 32 9.61 -1.79 9.07
C GLY A 32 9.61 -3.29 8.75
N ASP A 33 8.64 -3.72 7.95
CA ASP A 33 8.58 -5.07 7.37
C ASP A 33 9.37 -5.13 6.06
N ILE A 34 9.12 -4.15 5.16
CA ILE A 34 9.82 -4.00 3.86
C ILE A 34 11.30 -3.61 4.07
N PHE A 35 11.54 -2.69 5.00
CA PHE A 35 12.87 -2.28 5.41
C PHE A 35 13.09 -2.75 6.85
N PRO A 36 13.94 -3.77 7.12
CA PRO A 36 14.10 -4.36 8.45
C PRO A 36 14.94 -3.43 9.35
N VAL A 37 14.38 -2.26 9.65
CA VAL A 37 14.97 -1.22 10.50
C VAL A 37 13.95 -0.83 11.56
N ILE A 38 14.46 -0.50 12.74
CA ILE A 38 13.68 0.08 13.83
C ILE A 38 13.96 1.58 13.79
N ALA A 39 12.98 2.35 13.34
CA ALA A 39 13.07 3.79 13.27
C ALA A 39 12.33 4.40 14.45
N GLU A 40 13.08 5.07 15.34
CA GLU A 40 12.50 5.91 16.38
C GLU A 40 12.18 7.27 15.78
N LEU A 41 10.90 7.65 15.80
CA LEU A 41 10.39 8.88 15.24
C LEU A 41 9.71 9.71 16.33
N LYS A 42 9.76 11.02 16.19
CA LYS A 42 9.07 11.97 17.08
C LYS A 42 7.98 12.66 16.29
N LEU A 43 6.77 12.70 16.82
CA LEU A 43 5.64 13.34 16.17
C LEU A 43 5.78 14.86 16.24
N VAL A 44 6.07 15.49 15.10
CA VAL A 44 6.30 16.94 14.99
C VAL A 44 5.08 17.67 14.40
N GLY A 45 4.18 16.94 13.73
CA GLY A 45 2.99 17.52 13.11
C GLY A 45 1.89 16.49 12.90
N ILE A 46 0.65 16.95 12.93
CA ILE A 46 -0.51 16.17 12.49
C ILE A 46 -1.07 16.92 11.28
N TYR A 47 -1.26 16.22 10.17
CA TYR A 47 -1.86 16.79 8.96
C TYR A 47 -3.28 16.28 8.78
N ASP A 48 -4.06 17.06 8.04
CA ASP A 48 -5.46 16.78 7.75
C ASP A 48 -5.60 16.58 6.25
N SER A 49 -6.14 15.44 5.81
CA SER A 49 -6.35 15.16 4.39
C SER A 49 -7.72 14.53 4.16
N LEU A 50 -8.37 14.91 3.06
CA LEU A 50 -9.71 14.42 2.76
C LEU A 50 -9.74 12.97 2.25
N PHE A 51 -8.58 12.40 1.89
CA PHE A 51 -8.50 11.12 1.18
C PHE A 51 -7.52 10.11 1.80
N HIS A 52 -6.46 10.55 2.49
CA HIS A 52 -5.36 9.68 2.93
C HIS A 52 -4.86 10.06 4.33
N ASP A 53 -5.73 9.86 5.33
CA ASP A 53 -5.42 10.09 6.74
C ASP A 53 -4.69 8.93 7.42
N ASP A 54 -4.47 7.85 6.68
CA ASP A 54 -3.83 6.63 7.14
C ASP A 54 -2.35 6.52 6.75
N VAL A 55 -1.69 7.68 6.52
CA VAL A 55 -0.29 7.72 6.11
C VAL A 55 0.56 8.48 7.14
N LEU A 56 1.78 7.98 7.33
CA LEU A 56 2.82 8.62 8.14
C LEU A 56 3.97 9.01 7.23
N PHE A 57 4.31 10.30 7.25
CA PHE A 57 5.46 10.84 6.53
C PHE A 57 6.62 11.07 7.49
N PHE A 58 7.81 10.66 7.08
CA PHE A 58 9.06 10.91 7.79
C PHE A 58 10.18 11.17 6.78
N ARG A 59 11.32 11.66 7.25
CA ARG A 59 12.40 12.08 6.37
C ARG A 59 13.10 10.88 5.73
N LEU A 60 13.27 10.93 4.40
CA LEU A 60 14.00 9.91 3.65
C LEU A 60 15.47 9.80 4.07
N ASP A 61 16.14 10.92 4.39
CA ASP A 61 17.53 10.91 4.86
C ASP A 61 17.70 10.07 6.13
N TYR A 62 16.72 10.11 7.03
CA TYR A 62 16.75 9.30 8.26
C TYR A 62 16.62 7.81 7.96
N LEU A 63 15.83 7.45 6.95
CA LEU A 63 15.77 6.07 6.46
C LEU A 63 17.12 5.62 5.91
N PHE A 64 17.78 6.46 5.10
CA PHE A 64 19.09 6.13 4.55
C PHE A 64 20.16 6.00 5.63
N ASP A 65 20.12 6.81 6.68
CA ASP A 65 21.02 6.71 7.83
C ASP A 65 20.87 5.36 8.57
N LEU A 66 19.66 4.78 8.60
CA LEU A 66 19.36 3.49 9.23
C LEU A 66 19.64 2.27 8.33
N LEU A 67 19.72 2.46 7.01
CA LEU A 67 19.92 1.36 6.06
C LEU A 67 21.40 0.99 5.88
N PRO A 68 21.72 -0.28 5.56
CA PRO A 68 23.07 -0.67 5.17
C PRO A 68 23.47 -0.05 3.82
N GLU A 69 24.75 0.27 3.62
CA GLU A 69 25.28 1.00 2.45
C GLU A 69 24.76 0.49 1.10
N ARG A 70 24.64 -0.84 0.95
CA ARG A 70 24.13 -1.48 -0.27
C ARG A 70 22.71 -1.08 -0.67
N ARG A 71 21.90 -0.62 0.29
CA ARG A 71 20.50 -0.17 0.08
C ARG A 71 20.32 1.33 0.26
N ARG A 72 21.38 2.09 0.58
CA ARG A 72 21.33 3.55 0.63
C ARG A 72 21.19 4.14 -0.78
N ASN A 73 20.63 5.35 -0.85
CA ASN A 73 20.52 6.15 -2.08
C ASN A 73 19.73 5.50 -3.23
N LYS A 74 18.80 4.59 -2.90
CA LYS A 74 17.82 4.09 -3.86
C LYS A 74 16.48 4.75 -3.61
N VAL A 75 15.98 5.46 -4.60
CA VAL A 75 14.68 6.12 -4.57
C VAL A 75 13.70 5.29 -5.39
N PHE A 76 12.50 5.09 -4.86
CA PHE A 76 11.44 4.35 -5.54
C PHE A 76 10.73 5.21 -6.60
N ALA A 77 10.33 6.43 -6.22
CA ALA A 77 9.61 7.36 -7.09
C ALA A 77 9.97 8.81 -6.75
N PHE A 78 9.86 9.67 -7.75
CA PHE A 78 9.95 11.12 -7.60
C PHE A 78 8.57 11.72 -7.93
N HIS A 79 8.06 12.56 -7.04
CA HIS A 79 6.85 13.32 -7.26
C HIS A 79 7.24 14.77 -7.56
N MET A 80 6.67 15.34 -8.62
CA MET A 80 6.94 16.72 -9.02
C MET A 80 5.64 17.43 -9.34
N LEU A 81 5.53 18.67 -8.85
CA LEU A 81 4.41 19.53 -9.17
C LEU A 81 4.74 20.33 -10.42
N ILE A 82 3.79 20.40 -11.36
CA ILE A 82 3.95 21.13 -12.62
C ILE A 82 2.92 22.26 -12.64
N ASP A 83 3.36 23.46 -13.00
CA ASP A 83 2.51 24.66 -13.00
C ASP A 83 1.38 24.60 -14.04
N ASN A 84 1.63 23.96 -15.19
CA ASN A 84 0.66 23.85 -16.28
C ASN A 84 0.52 22.40 -16.76
N PRO A 85 -0.69 21.81 -16.74
CA PRO A 85 -0.91 20.43 -17.22
C PRO A 85 -0.56 20.23 -18.70
N ASN A 86 -0.62 21.27 -19.53
CA ASN A 86 -0.24 21.18 -20.95
C ASN A 86 1.27 20.96 -21.14
N SER A 87 2.08 21.32 -20.14
CA SER A 87 3.53 21.10 -20.16
C SER A 87 3.91 19.65 -19.80
N MET A 88 2.96 18.85 -19.31
CA MET A 88 3.21 17.48 -18.84
C MET A 88 3.93 16.60 -19.88
N PRO A 89 3.48 16.49 -21.15
CA PRO A 89 4.15 15.60 -22.11
C PRO A 89 5.58 16.03 -22.43
N ARG A 90 5.82 17.35 -22.45
CA ARG A 90 7.15 17.91 -22.69
C ARG A 90 8.09 17.62 -21.52
N ILE A 91 7.64 17.89 -20.30
CA ILE A 91 8.43 17.70 -19.08
C ILE A 91 8.74 16.21 -18.85
N CYS A 92 7.75 15.32 -19.03
CA CYS A 92 7.97 13.87 -18.96
C CYS A 92 9.10 13.44 -19.91
N LYS A 93 9.06 13.91 -21.16
CA LYS A 93 10.07 13.59 -22.16
C LYS A 93 11.45 14.14 -21.79
N GLU A 94 11.53 15.38 -21.34
CA GLU A 94 12.80 15.99 -20.92
C GLU A 94 13.43 15.22 -19.76
N ILE A 95 12.63 14.80 -18.77
CA ILE A 95 13.12 13.99 -17.63
C ILE A 95 13.58 12.62 -18.10
N ASP A 96 12.77 11.93 -18.91
CA ASP A 96 13.13 10.61 -19.41
C ASP A 96 14.39 10.67 -20.30
N GLU A 97 14.63 11.78 -21.01
CA GLU A 97 15.86 12.01 -21.77
C GLU A 97 17.09 12.20 -20.87
N ILE A 98 16.96 12.90 -19.74
CA ILE A 98 18.04 13.07 -18.75
C ILE A 98 18.45 11.70 -18.19
N PHE A 99 17.48 10.85 -17.86
CA PHE A 99 17.73 9.52 -17.28
C PHE A 99 17.95 8.41 -18.31
N ARG A 100 17.90 8.73 -19.62
CA ARG A 100 18.03 7.73 -20.71
C ARG A 100 19.32 6.92 -20.66
N ASN A 101 20.42 7.57 -20.27
CA ASN A 101 21.76 6.97 -20.14
C ASN A 101 22.12 6.60 -18.69
N SER A 102 21.19 6.76 -17.75
CA SER A 102 21.39 6.40 -16.36
C SER A 102 21.20 4.90 -16.14
N THR A 103 21.90 4.33 -15.14
CA THR A 103 21.72 2.96 -14.68
C THR A 103 20.33 2.72 -14.08
N ALA A 104 19.63 3.80 -13.71
CA ALA A 104 18.24 3.79 -13.27
C ALA A 104 17.39 4.60 -14.27
N ARG A 105 16.94 3.95 -15.34
CA ARG A 105 16.01 4.55 -16.31
C ARG A 105 14.68 4.85 -15.62
N THR A 106 14.26 6.11 -15.64
CA THR A 106 12.95 6.53 -15.12
C THR A 106 11.88 6.40 -16.19
N ARG A 107 10.63 6.27 -15.75
CA ARG A 107 9.44 6.40 -16.59
C ARG A 107 8.56 7.44 -15.93
N THR A 108 8.49 8.63 -16.52
CA THR A 108 7.73 9.75 -15.97
C THR A 108 6.32 9.77 -16.55
N GLU A 109 5.31 9.63 -15.70
CA GLU A 109 3.91 9.66 -16.12
C GLU A 109 3.10 10.65 -15.28
N ALA A 110 1.95 11.08 -15.81
CA ALA A 110 1.00 11.85 -15.04
C ALA A 110 0.48 11.01 -13.85
N GLU A 111 0.31 11.64 -12.69
CA GLU A 111 -0.13 10.97 -11.45
C GLU A 111 -1.43 10.18 -11.64
N ARG A 112 -2.40 10.73 -12.38
CA ARG A 112 -3.64 10.01 -12.74
C ARG A 112 -3.39 8.75 -13.56
N ALA A 113 -2.42 8.77 -14.47
CA ALA A 113 -2.06 7.60 -15.28
C ALA A 113 -1.35 6.54 -14.43
N PHE A 114 -0.50 6.98 -13.49
CA PHE A 114 0.13 6.10 -12.52
C PHE A 114 -0.90 5.41 -11.62
N GLU A 115 -1.82 6.16 -11.01
CA GLU A 115 -2.92 5.62 -10.20
C GLU A 115 -3.77 4.61 -10.98
N LEU A 116 -4.14 4.94 -12.23
CA LEU A 116 -4.84 4.02 -13.11
C LEU A 116 -4.01 2.75 -13.39
N GLY A 117 -2.69 2.87 -13.51
CA GLY A 117 -1.75 1.74 -13.59
C GLY A 117 -1.87 0.81 -12.38
N PHE A 118 -1.85 1.35 -11.16
CA PHE A 118 -2.03 0.56 -9.92
C PHE A 118 -3.42 -0.08 -9.85
N VAL A 119 -4.46 0.67 -10.18
CA VAL A 119 -5.84 0.16 -10.23
C VAL A 119 -5.97 -0.92 -11.29
N SER A 120 -5.28 -0.82 -12.43
CA SER A 120 -5.29 -1.84 -13.48
C SER A 120 -4.55 -3.12 -13.09
N MET A 121 -3.47 -3.02 -12.30
CA MET A 121 -2.80 -4.18 -11.71
C MET A 121 -3.69 -4.90 -10.69
N LEU A 122 -4.46 -4.15 -9.90
CA LEU A 122 -5.53 -4.68 -9.04
C LEU A 122 -6.79 -5.08 -9.83
N GLY A 123 -6.90 -4.56 -11.05
CA GLY A 123 -8.02 -4.61 -12.00
C GLY A 123 -8.16 -5.98 -12.65
N ASN A 124 -8.27 -6.99 -11.80
CA ASN A 124 -8.80 -8.30 -12.07
C ASN A 124 -8.92 -9.14 -10.81
N VAL A 125 -8.40 -8.68 -9.66
CA VAL A 125 -8.52 -9.38 -8.37
C VAL A 125 -9.99 -9.63 -8.03
N LYS A 126 -10.87 -8.64 -8.25
CA LYS A 126 -12.32 -8.82 -8.07
C LYS A 126 -12.90 -9.91 -8.99
N ALA A 127 -12.45 -9.99 -10.24
CA ALA A 127 -12.88 -11.03 -11.18
C ALA A 127 -12.37 -12.43 -10.77
N PHE A 128 -11.10 -12.52 -10.32
CA PHE A 128 -10.55 -13.76 -9.78
C PHE A 128 -11.29 -14.22 -8.52
N LEU A 129 -11.53 -13.32 -7.57
CA LEU A 129 -12.29 -13.62 -6.36
C LEU A 129 -13.73 -14.08 -6.68
N LEU A 130 -14.40 -13.42 -7.63
CA LEU A 130 -15.71 -13.86 -8.11
C LEU A 130 -15.66 -15.21 -8.82
N SER A 131 -14.63 -15.48 -9.63
CA SER A 131 -14.48 -16.78 -10.31
C SER A 131 -14.24 -17.93 -9.35
N ILE A 132 -13.40 -17.74 -8.33
CA ILE A 132 -13.09 -18.76 -7.31
C ILE A 132 -14.31 -18.98 -6.42
N SER A 133 -14.97 -17.92 -5.95
CA SER A 133 -16.18 -18.04 -5.15
C SER A 133 -17.31 -18.72 -5.95
N LEU A 134 -17.48 -18.41 -7.23
CA LEU A 134 -18.43 -19.09 -8.10
C LEU A 134 -18.07 -20.58 -8.27
N ALA A 135 -16.79 -20.90 -8.52
CA ALA A 135 -16.33 -22.28 -8.65
C ALA A 135 -16.55 -23.08 -7.36
N LEU A 136 -16.26 -22.50 -6.19
CA LEU A 136 -16.51 -23.12 -4.88
C LEU A 136 -18.00 -23.35 -4.65
N THR A 137 -18.83 -22.34 -4.92
CA THR A 137 -20.29 -22.44 -4.78
C THR A 137 -20.85 -23.51 -5.71
N PHE A 138 -20.37 -23.55 -6.96
CA PHE A 138 -20.77 -24.54 -7.95
C PHE A 138 -20.36 -25.96 -7.54
N THR A 139 -19.12 -26.14 -7.07
CA THR A 139 -18.62 -27.45 -6.61
C THR A 139 -19.41 -27.94 -5.39
N LEU A 140 -19.73 -27.05 -4.45
CA LEU A 140 -20.57 -27.36 -3.29
C LEU A 140 -21.99 -27.76 -3.72
N LEU A 141 -22.58 -27.03 -4.67
CA LEU A 141 -23.89 -27.33 -5.24
C LEU A 141 -23.90 -28.66 -6.02
N LEU A 142 -22.77 -29.07 -6.60
CA LEU A 142 -22.64 -30.34 -7.34
C LEU A 142 -22.40 -31.54 -6.39
N VAL A 143 -21.64 -31.35 -5.32
CA VAL A 143 -21.40 -32.39 -4.30
C VAL A 143 -22.64 -32.65 -3.44
N THR A 144 -23.40 -31.62 -3.06
CA THR A 144 -24.58 -31.78 -2.21
C THR A 144 -25.62 -32.80 -2.72
N PRO A 145 -26.07 -32.84 -3.99
CA PRO A 145 -27.05 -33.82 -4.45
C PRO A 145 -26.54 -35.26 -4.39
N THR A 146 -25.22 -35.49 -4.42
CA THR A 146 -24.66 -36.85 -4.23
C THR A 146 -24.84 -37.35 -2.79
N ARG A 147 -25.01 -36.44 -1.81
CA ARG A 147 -25.23 -36.78 -0.40
C ARG A 147 -26.71 -36.85 0.00
N TRP A 148 -27.61 -36.22 -0.76
CA TRP A 148 -29.06 -36.30 -0.54
C TRP A 148 -29.73 -37.53 -1.18
N ARG A 149 -28.97 -38.31 -1.95
CA ARG A 149 -29.42 -39.57 -2.56
C ARG A 149 -29.21 -40.78 -1.62
N CYS A 150 -29.53 -40.62 -0.34
CA CYS A 150 -29.96 -41.75 0.48
C CYS A 150 -31.48 -41.81 0.37
N PRO A 151 -32.07 -42.81 -0.33
CA PRO A 151 -33.50 -43.00 -0.29
C PRO A 151 -33.88 -43.31 1.16
N CYS A 152 -34.69 -42.44 1.77
CA CYS A 152 -35.52 -42.84 2.89
C CYS A 152 -36.43 -43.98 2.40
N ALA A 153 -35.97 -45.21 2.58
CA ALA A 153 -36.81 -46.40 2.60
C ALA A 153 -36.24 -47.38 3.64
N SER A 154 -37.08 -47.61 4.65
CA SER A 154 -36.98 -48.58 5.74
C SER A 154 -35.99 -48.31 6.87
N GLY A 155 -36.55 -47.80 7.98
CA GLY A 155 -36.80 -48.68 9.10
C GLY A 155 -35.68 -48.86 10.12
N SER A 156 -36.04 -48.50 11.35
CA SER A 156 -35.46 -48.92 12.63
C SER A 156 -34.32 -48.07 13.20
N ALA A 157 -34.65 -47.54 14.37
CA ALA A 157 -33.77 -46.93 15.34
C ALA A 157 -32.65 -47.86 15.77
N ARG A 158 -31.44 -47.30 15.83
CA ARG A 158 -30.41 -47.50 16.86
C ARG A 158 -29.21 -46.68 16.41
N TRP A 159 -28.61 -45.90 17.29
CA TRP A 159 -27.20 -46.04 17.69
C TRP A 159 -26.98 -45.14 18.91
N ALA A 160 -26.63 -45.82 20.01
CA ALA A 160 -26.03 -45.24 21.19
C ALA A 160 -24.53 -45.01 20.94
N PHE A 161 -24.04 -43.86 21.41
CA PHE A 161 -22.79 -43.57 22.12
C PHE A 161 -22.39 -42.12 21.86
#